data_AF-A0A7K0NRN3-F1
#
_entry.id   AF-A0A7K0NRN3-F1
#
_cell.length_a   1.000
_cell.length_b   1.000
_cell.length_c   1.000
_cell.angle_alpha   90.00
_cell.angle_beta   90.00
_cell.angle_gamma   90.00
#
_symmetry.space_group_name_H-M   'P 1'
#
loop_
_entity.id
_entity.type
_entity.pdbx_description
1 polymer ?
#
loop_
_entity_poly.entity_id
_entity_poly.type
_entity_poly.pdbx_seq_one_letter_code
_entity_poly.pdbx_strand_id
1 'polypeptide(L)'
;MNSSDSNLPDSAVNLADPKTYEVGPPIEFFNWLRSDAPVWWHDSDEYPPGFWVCTKYRDVIEIERNTQVFSSAQGGALLVDQGEGTELMMLNQDAPQHTRLRNLVARGFTPKVVRMLEPSIREAAHWIVDRALENDGEYDFVPNLAAELPLVVISELLGIPYEDRHKIFEWSNRMIGADDPEYGAIGGEDAMSASMELYMYAQGLADSRRERPLDDIVTALITADLDGEKLSDIEFNVFVLLLSVAGNETTRNLISGGMHALMEHPDQLERLKADLPGLMETAVDEMLRFV
;
A
#
# COMPACT_ATOMS: atom_id res chain seq x y z
N MET A 1 -18.60 -13.73 -36.94
CA MET A 1 -18.49 -15.17 -36.60
C MET A 1 -17.28 -15.72 -37.34
N ASN A 2 -16.10 -15.60 -36.73
CA ASN A 2 -14.92 -16.37 -37.12
C ASN A 2 -14.57 -17.25 -35.93
N SER A 3 -14.57 -18.54 -36.20
CA SER A 3 -14.30 -19.65 -35.30
C SER A 3 -12.82 -19.71 -34.91
N SER A 4 -12.55 -19.51 -33.63
CA SER A 4 -11.40 -20.06 -32.92
C SER A 4 -11.74 -20.22 -31.43
N ASP A 5 -12.84 -20.92 -31.14
CA ASP A 5 -13.25 -21.34 -29.80
C ASP A 5 -12.56 -22.65 -29.40
N SER A 6 -11.25 -22.59 -29.17
CA SER A 6 -10.55 -23.69 -28.51
C SER A 6 -9.44 -23.14 -27.63
N ASN A 7 -9.65 -23.23 -26.31
CA ASN A 7 -8.77 -22.88 -25.18
C ASN A 7 -8.91 -21.47 -24.58
N LEU A 8 -10.11 -20.94 -24.37
CA LEU A 8 -10.31 -19.99 -23.26
C LEU A 8 -10.25 -20.80 -21.95
N PRO A 9 -9.27 -20.60 -21.05
CA PRO A 9 -9.36 -21.13 -19.70
C PRO A 9 -10.41 -20.29 -19.00
N ASP A 10 -11.63 -20.83 -18.96
CA ASP A 10 -12.83 -20.28 -18.34
C ASP A 10 -13.10 -18.79 -18.61
N SER A 11 -14.15 -18.53 -19.38
CA SER A 11 -14.91 -17.28 -19.39
C SER A 11 -15.60 -16.99 -18.03
N ALA A 12 -15.03 -17.43 -16.91
CA ALA A 12 -15.61 -17.45 -15.58
C ALA A 12 -14.77 -16.73 -14.52
N VAL A 13 -13.57 -16.24 -14.85
CA VAL A 13 -12.76 -15.47 -13.91
C VAL A 13 -13.23 -14.01 -13.92
N ASN A 14 -13.96 -13.59 -12.89
CA ASN A 14 -14.30 -12.18 -12.71
C ASN A 14 -13.13 -11.43 -12.04
N LEU A 15 -12.34 -10.71 -12.82
CA LEU A 15 -11.20 -9.94 -12.30
C LEU A 15 -11.61 -8.74 -11.43
N ALA A 16 -12.89 -8.34 -11.46
CA ALA A 16 -13.46 -7.29 -10.62
C ALA A 16 -13.99 -7.80 -9.27
N ASP A 17 -14.17 -9.13 -9.10
CA ASP A 17 -14.63 -9.71 -7.84
C ASP A 17 -13.43 -10.00 -6.93
N PRO A 18 -13.33 -9.38 -5.74
CA PRO A 18 -12.27 -9.67 -4.77
C PRO A 18 -12.16 -11.16 -4.42
N LYS A 19 -13.26 -11.92 -4.47
CA LYS A 19 -13.28 -13.37 -4.18
C LYS A 19 -12.40 -14.18 -5.12
N THR A 20 -12.15 -13.67 -6.33
CA THR A 20 -11.22 -14.29 -7.29
C THR A 20 -9.81 -14.44 -6.72
N TYR A 21 -9.43 -13.61 -5.74
CA TYR A 21 -8.08 -13.54 -5.20
C TYR A 21 -7.93 -14.20 -3.81
N GLU A 22 -9.00 -14.75 -3.21
CA GLU A 22 -8.98 -15.38 -1.87
C GLU A 22 -7.99 -16.53 -1.75
N VAL A 23 -7.77 -17.27 -2.84
CA VAL A 23 -6.82 -18.40 -2.93
C VAL A 23 -5.55 -18.03 -3.70
N GLY A 24 -5.30 -16.73 -3.88
CA GLY A 24 -4.21 -16.18 -4.68
C GLY A 24 -4.65 -15.73 -6.08
N PRO A 25 -3.76 -15.05 -6.81
CA PRO A 25 -4.07 -14.56 -8.15
C PRO A 25 -4.37 -15.71 -9.14
N PRO A 26 -5.27 -15.52 -10.12
CA PRO A 26 -5.61 -16.54 -11.11
C PRO A 26 -4.48 -16.72 -12.15
N ILE A 27 -3.35 -17.30 -11.73
CA ILE A 27 -2.10 -17.38 -12.50
C ILE A 27 -2.30 -18.07 -13.84
N GLU A 28 -3.10 -19.13 -13.93
CA GLU A 28 -3.36 -19.84 -15.19
C GLU A 28 -4.12 -18.96 -16.20
N PHE A 29 -5.08 -18.17 -15.72
CA PHE A 29 -5.78 -17.21 -16.58
C PHE A 29 -4.85 -16.09 -17.03
N PHE A 30 -4.01 -15.55 -16.12
CA PHE A 30 -3.00 -14.57 -16.50
C PHE A 30 -1.93 -15.13 -17.45
N ASN A 31 -1.56 -16.42 -17.34
CA ASN A 31 -0.66 -17.09 -18.29
C ASN A 31 -1.26 -17.13 -19.68
N TRP A 32 -2.53 -17.50 -19.77
CA TRP A 32 -3.26 -17.51 -21.03
C TRP A 32 -3.39 -16.10 -21.62
N LEU A 33 -3.79 -15.10 -20.84
CA LEU A 33 -3.85 -13.70 -21.30
C LEU A 33 -2.49 -13.26 -21.85
N ARG A 34 -1.40 -13.52 -21.13
CA ARG A 34 -0.04 -13.16 -21.61
C ARG A 34 0.32 -13.85 -22.93
N SER A 35 -0.16 -15.06 -23.17
CA SER A 35 0.13 -15.85 -24.38
C SER A 35 -0.75 -15.41 -25.56
N ASP A 36 -2.06 -15.39 -25.35
CA ASP A 36 -3.06 -15.41 -26.42
C ASP A 36 -3.87 -14.10 -26.53
N ALA A 37 -4.03 -13.35 -25.44
CA ALA A 37 -4.80 -12.10 -25.40
C ALA A 37 -4.20 -11.08 -24.41
N PRO A 38 -2.99 -10.53 -24.69
CA PRO A 38 -2.23 -9.76 -23.69
C PRO A 38 -2.82 -8.39 -23.36
N VAL A 39 -3.67 -7.87 -24.24
CA VAL A 39 -4.54 -6.71 -24.04
C VAL A 39 -5.96 -7.20 -24.29
N TRP A 40 -6.74 -7.33 -23.22
CA TRP A 40 -8.05 -7.98 -23.25
C TRP A 40 -9.10 -7.08 -22.59
N TRP A 41 -10.31 -7.05 -23.15
CA TRP A 41 -11.42 -6.31 -22.57
C TRP A 41 -12.17 -7.21 -21.60
N HIS A 42 -12.23 -6.80 -20.32
CA HIS A 42 -13.00 -7.46 -19.26
C HIS A 42 -14.34 -6.75 -19.12
N ASP A 43 -15.42 -7.40 -19.53
CA ASP A 43 -16.78 -6.92 -19.24
C ASP A 43 -17.04 -7.04 -17.72
N SER A 44 -17.54 -5.97 -17.10
CA SER A 44 -17.89 -5.95 -15.68
C SER A 44 -19.19 -5.18 -15.44
N ASP A 45 -20.12 -5.82 -14.74
CA ASP A 45 -21.34 -5.18 -14.24
C ASP A 45 -21.05 -4.35 -12.98
N GLU A 46 -20.02 -4.71 -12.20
CA GLU A 46 -19.55 -3.91 -11.06
C GLU A 46 -18.87 -2.61 -11.50
N TYR A 47 -18.18 -2.65 -12.66
CA TYR A 47 -17.48 -1.51 -13.24
C TYR A 47 -17.89 -1.29 -14.71
N PRO A 48 -19.12 -0.81 -14.99
CA PRO A 48 -19.62 -0.68 -16.35
C PRO A 48 -18.91 0.44 -17.13
N PRO A 49 -18.59 0.25 -18.43
CA PRO A 49 -18.95 -0.90 -19.26
C PRO A 49 -17.98 -2.10 -19.17
N GLY A 50 -16.94 -2.01 -18.35
CA GLY A 50 -15.80 -2.92 -18.31
C GLY A 50 -14.48 -2.14 -18.33
N PHE A 51 -13.36 -2.86 -18.39
CA PHE A 51 -12.03 -2.26 -18.42
C PHE A 51 -11.04 -3.10 -19.24
N TRP A 52 -9.93 -2.48 -19.65
CA TRP A 52 -8.85 -3.16 -20.33
C TRP A 52 -7.87 -3.79 -19.33
N VAL A 53 -7.53 -5.06 -19.57
CA VAL A 53 -6.56 -5.84 -18.80
C VAL A 53 -5.30 -6.00 -19.64
N CYS A 54 -4.17 -5.48 -19.12
CA CYS A 54 -2.87 -5.55 -19.77
C CYS A 54 -1.93 -6.43 -18.94
N THR A 55 -1.50 -7.57 -19.48
CA THR A 55 -0.85 -8.64 -18.68
C THR A 55 0.63 -8.86 -18.97
N LYS A 56 1.16 -8.30 -20.07
CA LYS A 56 2.59 -8.37 -20.36
C LYS A 56 3.34 -7.26 -19.64
N TYR A 57 4.45 -7.62 -19.01
CA TYR A 57 5.36 -6.69 -18.34
C TYR A 57 5.68 -5.44 -19.18
N ARG A 58 5.99 -5.62 -20.47
CA ARG A 58 6.34 -4.50 -21.36
C ARG A 58 5.18 -3.53 -21.58
N ASP A 59 3.96 -4.04 -21.68
CA ASP A 59 2.76 -3.23 -21.93
C ASP A 59 2.41 -2.45 -20.65
N VAL A 60 2.50 -3.09 -19.47
CA VAL A 60 2.33 -2.42 -18.17
C VAL A 60 3.35 -1.29 -18.00
N ILE A 61 4.64 -1.54 -18.29
CA ILE A 61 5.68 -0.49 -18.19
C ILE A 61 5.44 0.66 -19.16
N GLU A 62 4.93 0.41 -20.37
CA GLU A 62 4.59 1.46 -21.33
C GLU A 62 3.42 2.32 -20.80
N ILE A 63 2.38 1.68 -20.25
CA ILE A 63 1.22 2.35 -19.66
C ILE A 63 1.64 3.26 -18.50
N GLU A 64 2.38 2.71 -17.54
CA GLU A 64 2.88 3.41 -16.35
C GLU A 64 3.76 4.62 -16.69
N ARG A 65 4.50 4.56 -17.80
CA ARG A 65 5.40 5.66 -18.23
C ARG A 65 4.71 6.71 -19.10
N ASN A 66 3.62 6.36 -19.77
CA ASN A 66 2.94 7.24 -20.72
C ASN A 66 1.72 7.92 -20.08
N THR A 67 1.98 8.69 -19.02
CA THR A 67 0.94 9.36 -18.21
C THR A 67 0.16 10.45 -18.95
N GLN A 68 0.62 10.87 -20.13
CA GLN A 68 -0.14 11.78 -21.00
C GLN A 68 -1.27 11.07 -21.75
N VAL A 69 -1.18 9.75 -21.89
CA VAL A 69 -2.19 8.91 -22.54
C VAL A 69 -3.00 8.15 -21.49
N PHE A 70 -2.33 7.61 -20.46
CA PHE A 70 -2.95 6.85 -19.39
C PHE A 70 -2.98 7.69 -18.11
N SER A 71 -4.10 8.38 -17.91
CA SER A 71 -4.33 9.30 -16.79
C SER A 71 -4.64 8.55 -15.50
N SER A 72 -4.08 8.98 -14.37
CA SER A 72 -4.49 8.52 -13.03
C SER A 72 -5.62 9.36 -12.45
N ALA A 73 -5.88 10.54 -13.02
CA ALA A 73 -6.97 11.42 -12.61
C ALA A 73 -8.33 11.05 -13.22
N GLN A 74 -8.33 10.37 -14.37
CA GLN A 74 -9.56 9.89 -15.01
C GLN A 74 -9.89 8.48 -14.55
N GLY A 75 -10.96 8.34 -13.76
CA GLY A 75 -11.41 7.04 -13.25
C GLY A 75 -10.66 6.55 -12.00
N GLY A 76 -9.56 7.23 -11.61
CA GLY A 76 -8.76 6.88 -10.43
C GLY A 76 -7.78 5.73 -10.69
N ALA A 77 -6.93 5.47 -9.70
CA ALA A 77 -5.92 4.41 -9.76
C ALA A 77 -6.46 3.03 -9.35
N LEU A 78 -7.64 2.95 -8.75
CA LEU A 78 -8.29 1.70 -8.32
C LEU A 78 -9.59 1.47 -9.11
N LEU A 79 -9.96 0.20 -9.28
CA LEU A 79 -11.22 -0.18 -9.94
C LEU A 79 -12.47 0.15 -9.12
N VAL A 80 -12.32 0.42 -7.82
CA VAL A 80 -13.42 0.77 -6.93
C VAL A 80 -13.55 2.29 -6.86
N ASP A 81 -14.79 2.79 -7.00
CA ASP A 81 -15.11 4.19 -6.73
C ASP A 81 -14.95 4.47 -5.23
N GLN A 82 -13.91 5.21 -4.88
CA GLN A 82 -13.61 5.56 -3.49
C GLN A 82 -14.43 6.76 -2.98
N GLY A 83 -15.32 7.32 -3.81
CA GLY A 83 -16.18 8.45 -3.45
C GLY A 83 -15.51 9.82 -3.55
N GLU A 84 -16.25 10.85 -3.12
CA GLU A 84 -15.84 12.25 -3.20
C GLU A 84 -14.61 12.56 -2.33
N GLY A 85 -13.67 13.36 -2.85
CA GLY A 85 -12.47 13.82 -2.15
C GLY A 85 -11.22 12.98 -2.45
N THR A 86 -11.36 11.83 -3.10
CA THR A 86 -10.23 10.97 -3.49
C THR A 86 -9.41 11.54 -4.64
N GLU A 87 -9.96 12.49 -5.40
CA GLU A 87 -9.26 13.29 -6.41
C GLU A 87 -8.17 14.20 -5.79
N LEU A 88 -8.24 14.46 -4.48
CA LEU A 88 -7.20 15.19 -3.76
C LEU A 88 -6.01 14.31 -3.41
N MET A 89 -6.16 12.97 -3.44
CA MET A 89 -5.05 12.06 -3.24
C MET A 89 -4.12 12.13 -4.42
N MET A 90 -2.83 12.35 -4.17
CA MET A 90 -1.84 12.46 -5.23
C MET A 90 -1.72 11.20 -6.12
N LEU A 91 -2.18 10.04 -5.62
CA LEU A 91 -2.28 8.79 -6.38
C LEU A 91 -3.28 8.91 -7.56
N ASN A 92 -4.33 9.73 -7.40
CA ASN A 92 -5.38 9.96 -8.40
C ASN A 92 -5.18 11.30 -9.13
N GLN A 93 -3.92 11.72 -9.35
CA GLN A 93 -3.61 13.00 -10.00
C GLN A 93 -2.58 12.81 -11.11
N ASP A 94 -2.69 13.65 -12.14
CA ASP A 94 -1.68 13.78 -13.18
C ASP A 94 -0.78 15.00 -12.97
N ALA A 95 0.26 15.10 -13.79
CA ALA A 95 1.05 16.32 -13.89
C ALA A 95 0.16 17.49 -14.41
N PRO A 96 0.39 18.73 -13.95
CA PRO A 96 1.47 19.18 -13.06
C PRO A 96 1.19 19.03 -11.55
N GLN A 97 -0.05 18.81 -11.13
CA GLN A 97 -0.43 18.77 -9.70
C GLN A 97 0.28 17.63 -8.95
N HIS A 98 0.25 16.42 -9.51
CA HIS A 98 0.97 15.28 -8.94
C HIS A 98 2.48 15.58 -8.83
N THR A 99 3.09 16.19 -9.85
CA THR A 99 4.52 16.54 -9.84
C THR A 99 4.85 17.50 -8.69
N ARG A 100 4.01 18.52 -8.47
CA ARG A 100 4.19 19.48 -7.36
C ARG A 100 4.12 18.77 -6.00
N LEU A 101 3.05 18.00 -5.76
CA LEU A 101 2.88 17.27 -4.51
C LEU A 101 4.00 16.24 -4.29
N ARG A 102 4.34 15.47 -5.32
CA ARG A 102 5.40 14.45 -5.27
C ARG A 102 6.74 15.05 -4.88
N ASN A 103 7.11 16.20 -5.44
CA ASN A 103 8.35 16.90 -5.11
C ASN A 103 8.36 17.35 -3.64
N LEU A 104 7.24 17.88 -3.14
CA LEU A 104 7.12 18.30 -1.75
C LEU A 104 7.24 17.11 -0.79
N VAL A 105 6.55 16.01 -1.07
CA VAL A 105 6.56 14.83 -0.18
C VAL A 105 7.88 14.04 -0.26
N ALA A 106 8.54 14.00 -1.43
CA ALA A 106 9.79 13.27 -1.63
C ALA A 106 10.92 13.71 -0.69
N ARG A 107 10.88 14.95 -0.18
CA ARG A 107 11.80 15.47 0.84
C ARG A 107 11.82 14.59 2.10
N GLY A 108 10.68 14.00 2.44
CA GLY A 108 10.50 13.10 3.58
C GLY A 108 10.94 11.66 3.36
N PHE A 109 11.17 11.24 2.11
CA PHE A 109 11.48 9.85 1.76
C PHE A 109 12.84 9.71 1.06
N THR A 110 13.77 10.63 1.36
CA THR A 110 15.12 10.53 0.80
C THR A 110 15.87 9.34 1.42
N PRO A 111 16.86 8.75 0.71
CA PRO A 111 17.67 7.66 1.28
C PRO A 111 18.33 8.02 2.61
N LYS A 112 18.61 9.32 2.86
CA LYS A 112 19.13 9.79 4.14
C LYS A 112 18.09 9.64 5.25
N VAL A 113 16.84 10.07 5.03
CA VAL A 113 15.77 9.95 6.02
C VAL A 113 15.49 8.49 6.34
N VAL A 114 15.39 7.63 5.33
CA VAL A 114 15.17 6.19 5.54
C VAL A 114 16.29 5.56 6.39
N ARG A 115 17.56 5.89 6.11
CA ARG A 115 18.70 5.41 6.93
C ARG A 115 18.69 5.92 8.37
N MET A 116 18.12 7.09 8.64
CA MET A 116 18.00 7.60 10.02
C MET A 116 16.94 6.84 10.81
N LEU A 117 15.91 6.30 10.15
CA LEU A 117 14.87 5.48 10.77
C LEU A 117 15.32 4.03 10.99
N GLU A 118 16.24 3.51 10.16
CA GLU A 118 16.68 2.10 10.22
C GLU A 118 17.01 1.59 11.64
N PRO A 119 17.77 2.31 12.50
CA PRO A 119 18.06 1.81 13.85
C PRO A 119 16.80 1.59 14.70
N SER A 120 15.84 2.52 14.63
CA SER A 120 14.59 2.45 15.38
C SER A 120 13.66 1.36 14.84
N ILE A 121 13.58 1.23 13.52
CA ILE A 121 12.84 0.14 12.85
C ILE A 121 13.42 -1.23 13.24
N ARG A 122 14.75 -1.34 13.32
CA ARG A 122 15.44 -2.56 13.74
C ARG A 122 15.14 -2.89 15.21
N GLU A 123 15.17 -1.90 16.10
CA GLU A 123 14.80 -2.07 17.50
C GLU A 123 13.35 -2.52 17.65
N ALA A 124 12.43 -1.90 16.90
CA ALA A 124 11.02 -2.29 16.86
C ALA A 124 10.83 -3.73 16.37
N ALA A 125 11.52 -4.12 15.29
CA ALA A 125 11.46 -5.48 14.77
C ALA A 125 11.95 -6.52 15.80
N HIS A 126 13.05 -6.23 16.52
CA HIS A 126 13.51 -7.08 17.61
C HIS A 126 12.48 -7.19 18.73
N TRP A 127 11.95 -6.06 19.20
CA TRP A 127 10.95 -6.05 20.27
C TRP A 127 9.68 -6.81 19.89
N ILE A 128 9.17 -6.65 18.66
CA ILE A 128 7.99 -7.37 18.16
C ILE A 128 8.23 -8.88 18.18
N VAL A 129 9.39 -9.33 17.68
CA VAL A 129 9.74 -10.76 17.66
C VAL A 129 9.95 -11.30 19.07
N ASP A 130 10.69 -10.60 19.93
CA ASP A 130 10.94 -11.02 21.31
C ASP A 130 9.62 -11.16 22.10
N ARG A 131 8.72 -10.16 21.99
CA ARG A 131 7.38 -10.21 22.58
C ARG A 131 6.57 -11.40 22.08
N ALA A 132 6.65 -11.70 20.79
CA ALA A 132 5.94 -12.85 20.23
C ALA A 132 6.49 -14.19 20.76
N LEU A 133 7.80 -14.27 20.96
CA LEU A 133 8.48 -15.47 21.50
C LEU A 133 8.27 -15.66 23.02
N GLU A 134 7.86 -14.65 23.77
CA GLU A 134 7.50 -14.79 25.20
C GLU A 134 6.29 -15.71 25.41
N ASN A 135 5.43 -15.85 24.40
CA ASN A 135 4.33 -16.80 24.41
C ASN A 135 4.83 -18.15 23.87
N ASP A 136 5.11 -19.10 24.77
CA ASP A 136 5.41 -20.50 24.39
C ASP A 136 4.21 -21.10 23.65
N GLY A 137 4.26 -21.21 22.31
CA GLY A 137 3.24 -21.92 21.54
C GLY A 137 3.02 -21.42 20.11
N GLU A 138 1.84 -21.76 19.60
CA GLU A 138 1.30 -21.28 18.33
C GLU A 138 0.70 -19.88 18.52
N TYR A 139 0.95 -18.99 17.57
CA TYR A 139 0.35 -17.66 17.55
C TYR A 139 0.01 -17.27 16.12
N ASP A 140 -0.95 -16.35 15.99
CA ASP A 140 -1.32 -15.80 14.70
C ASP A 140 -0.25 -14.80 14.25
N PHE A 141 0.48 -15.14 13.18
CA PHE A 141 1.63 -14.35 12.69
C PHE A 141 1.23 -12.94 12.22
N VAL A 142 0.01 -12.78 11.69
CA VAL A 142 -0.40 -11.50 11.07
C VAL A 142 -0.62 -10.40 12.11
N PRO A 143 -1.55 -10.52 13.07
CA PRO A 143 -1.79 -9.47 14.06
C PRO A 143 -0.67 -9.37 15.10
N ASN A 144 0.07 -10.46 15.38
CA ASN A 144 1.11 -10.42 16.42
C ASN A 144 2.48 -9.97 15.93
N LEU A 145 2.79 -10.08 14.62
CA LEU A 145 4.06 -9.66 14.04
C LEU A 145 3.90 -8.77 12.80
N ALA A 146 3.26 -9.28 11.74
CA ALA A 146 3.31 -8.63 10.43
C ALA A 146 2.64 -7.24 10.40
N ALA A 147 1.56 -7.06 11.17
CA ALA A 147 0.83 -5.80 11.24
C ALA A 147 1.53 -4.73 12.11
N GLU A 148 2.39 -5.14 13.04
CA GLU A 148 2.98 -4.23 14.04
C GLU A 148 4.08 -3.33 13.45
N LEU A 149 4.98 -3.92 12.68
CA LEU A 149 6.15 -3.21 12.15
C LEU A 149 5.77 -2.00 11.26
N PRO A 150 4.89 -2.10 10.26
CA PRO A 150 4.55 -0.95 9.42
C PRO A 150 3.89 0.19 10.20
N LEU A 151 3.11 -0.11 11.23
CA LEU A 151 2.52 0.91 12.11
C LEU A 151 3.59 1.68 12.87
N VAL A 152 4.60 0.98 13.40
CA VAL A 152 5.75 1.62 14.04
C VAL A 152 6.46 2.54 13.05
N VAL A 153 6.74 2.05 11.84
CA VAL A 153 7.44 2.81 10.80
C VAL A 153 6.68 4.09 10.42
N ILE A 154 5.38 3.98 10.13
CA ILE A 154 4.54 5.14 9.77
C ILE A 154 4.48 6.14 10.92
N SER A 155 4.33 5.64 12.15
CA SER A 155 4.24 6.49 13.34
C SER A 155 5.53 7.24 13.61
N GLU A 156 6.68 6.58 13.49
CA GLU A 156 7.98 7.23 13.63
C GLU A 156 8.24 8.24 12.52
N LEU A 157 7.91 7.87 11.29
CA LEU A 157 8.04 8.76 10.15
C LEU A 157 7.24 10.05 10.38
N LEU A 158 5.96 9.94 10.78
CA LEU A 158 5.06 11.07 11.04
C LEU A 158 5.27 11.76 12.41
N GLY A 159 6.17 11.26 13.25
CA GLY A 159 6.39 11.81 14.59
C GLY A 159 5.17 11.68 15.51
N ILE A 160 4.39 10.61 15.33
CA ILE A 160 3.23 10.22 16.12
C ILE A 160 3.72 9.66 17.46
N PRO A 161 3.21 10.17 18.61
CA PRO A 161 3.53 9.61 19.92
C PRO A 161 3.23 8.11 20.00
N TYR A 162 4.05 7.39 20.75
CA TYR A 162 3.94 5.92 20.89
C TYR A 162 2.54 5.50 21.38
N GLU A 163 1.99 6.26 22.32
CA GLU A 163 0.66 6.04 22.88
C GLU A 163 -0.48 6.19 21.87
N ASP A 164 -0.29 6.89 20.75
CA ASP A 164 -1.33 7.16 19.75
C ASP A 164 -1.29 6.20 18.54
N ARG A 165 -0.27 5.34 18.43
CA ARG A 165 -0.08 4.43 17.28
C ARG A 165 -1.30 3.52 17.03
N HIS A 166 -1.94 3.07 18.10
CA HIS A 166 -3.15 2.23 18.04
C HIS A 166 -4.32 2.92 17.35
N LYS A 167 -4.42 4.26 17.44
CA LYS A 167 -5.49 5.01 16.78
C LYS A 167 -5.31 4.99 15.26
N ILE A 168 -4.07 5.17 14.79
CA ILE A 168 -3.74 5.11 13.36
C ILE A 168 -4.07 3.73 12.80
N PHE A 169 -3.77 2.67 13.55
CA PHE A 169 -4.15 1.32 13.19
C PHE A 169 -5.66 1.14 13.09
N GLU A 170 -6.39 1.56 14.12
CA GLU A 170 -7.85 1.45 14.17
C GLU A 170 -8.50 2.20 12.99
N TRP A 171 -8.10 3.44 12.76
CA TRP A 171 -8.62 4.23 11.65
C TRP A 171 -8.26 3.64 10.29
N SER A 172 -7.03 3.14 10.12
CA SER A 172 -6.61 2.50 8.86
C SER A 172 -7.43 1.25 8.57
N ASN A 173 -7.65 0.38 9.57
CA ASN A 173 -8.46 -0.81 9.39
C ASN A 173 -9.94 -0.48 9.14
N ARG A 174 -10.49 0.55 9.78
CA ARG A 174 -11.88 1.00 9.55
C ARG A 174 -12.06 1.60 8.16
N MET A 175 -11.02 2.21 7.59
CA MET A 175 -11.05 2.72 6.21
C MET A 175 -10.96 1.60 5.16
N ILE A 176 -10.16 0.55 5.41
CA ILE A 176 -9.89 -0.49 4.39
C ILE A 176 -10.80 -1.71 4.55
N GLY A 177 -11.17 -2.05 5.79
CA GLY A 177 -12.06 -3.17 6.13
C GLY A 177 -13.50 -2.99 5.66
N ALA A 178 -13.83 -1.89 4.97
CA ALA A 178 -15.15 -1.67 4.38
C ALA A 178 -15.51 -2.75 3.31
N ASP A 179 -14.50 -3.35 2.68
CA ASP A 179 -14.66 -4.34 1.60
C ASP A 179 -14.51 -5.81 2.07
N ASP A 180 -14.04 -6.05 3.30
CA ASP A 180 -13.84 -7.39 3.86
C ASP A 180 -15.07 -7.81 4.68
N PRO A 181 -15.79 -8.91 4.38
CA PRO A 181 -16.96 -9.35 5.16
C PRO A 181 -16.69 -9.64 6.65
N GLU A 182 -15.44 -9.91 7.05
CA GLU A 182 -15.01 -10.18 8.43
C GLU A 182 -14.74 -8.88 9.21
N TYR A 183 -14.35 -7.80 8.54
CA TYR A 183 -14.16 -6.45 9.12
C TYR A 183 -15.31 -5.46 8.79
N GLY A 184 -16.09 -5.75 7.75
CA GLY A 184 -17.10 -4.92 7.09
C GLY A 184 -18.46 -4.94 7.76
N ALA A 185 -18.49 -5.30 9.05
CA ALA A 185 -19.66 -5.10 9.90
C ALA A 185 -19.98 -3.60 10.12
N ILE A 186 -19.15 -2.69 9.59
CA ILE A 186 -19.27 -1.24 9.75
C ILE A 186 -19.19 -0.60 8.35
N GLY A 187 -20.34 -0.24 7.77
CA GLY A 187 -20.46 0.25 6.39
C GLY A 187 -19.75 1.58 6.13
N GLY A 188 -19.90 2.13 4.91
CA GLY A 188 -19.17 3.34 4.46
C GLY A 188 -19.25 4.60 5.34
N GLU A 189 -20.24 4.72 6.23
CA GLU A 189 -20.28 5.78 7.24
C GLU A 189 -19.12 5.69 8.26
N ASP A 190 -18.64 4.48 8.56
CA ASP A 190 -17.53 4.28 9.50
C ASP A 190 -16.17 4.62 8.89
N ALA A 191 -15.95 4.23 7.63
CA ALA A 191 -14.77 4.62 6.86
C ALA A 191 -14.66 6.15 6.73
N MET A 192 -15.79 6.83 6.47
CA MET A 192 -15.84 8.29 6.42
C MET A 192 -15.53 8.93 7.78
N SER A 193 -16.07 8.37 8.87
CA SER A 193 -15.79 8.82 10.24
C SER A 193 -14.31 8.65 10.59
N ALA A 194 -13.72 7.47 10.33
CA ALA A 194 -12.30 7.19 10.54
C ALA A 194 -11.40 8.14 9.74
N SER A 195 -11.77 8.45 8.50
CA SER A 195 -11.06 9.43 7.66
C SER A 195 -11.06 10.82 8.29
N MET A 196 -12.21 11.27 8.82
CA MET A 196 -12.32 12.56 9.52
C MET A 196 -11.49 12.58 10.82
N GLU A 197 -11.52 11.50 11.61
CA GLU A 197 -10.72 11.39 12.83
C GLU A 197 -9.22 11.49 12.54
N LEU A 198 -8.76 10.79 11.50
CA LEU A 198 -7.37 10.86 11.03
C LEU A 198 -7.01 12.25 10.51
N TYR A 199 -7.90 12.93 9.77
CA TYR A 199 -7.68 14.31 9.34
C TYR A 199 -7.57 15.28 10.51
N MET A 200 -8.42 15.17 11.52
CA MET A 200 -8.34 15.99 12.72
C MET A 200 -7.03 15.75 13.47
N TYR A 201 -6.58 14.50 13.54
CA TYR A 201 -5.31 14.14 14.16
C TYR A 201 -4.12 14.70 13.38
N ALA A 202 -4.10 14.54 12.06
CA ALA A 202 -3.09 15.10 11.17
C ALA A 202 -3.01 16.64 11.31
N GLN A 203 -4.16 17.32 11.36
CA GLN A 203 -4.20 18.76 11.59
C GLN A 203 -3.56 19.14 12.93
N GLY A 204 -3.87 18.40 14.00
CA GLY A 204 -3.26 18.60 15.31
C GLY A 204 -1.74 18.41 15.31
N LEU A 205 -1.22 17.43 14.57
CA LEU A 205 0.22 17.25 14.37
C LEU A 205 0.83 18.46 13.65
N ALA A 206 0.21 18.92 12.56
CA ALA A 206 0.68 20.08 11.81
C ALA A 206 0.72 21.34 12.69
N ASP A 207 -0.34 21.60 13.46
CA ASP A 207 -0.43 22.76 14.34
C ASP A 207 0.61 22.69 15.47
N SER A 208 0.80 21.52 16.09
CA SER A 208 1.86 21.30 17.07
C SER A 208 3.25 21.61 16.51
N ARG A 209 3.54 21.20 15.27
CA ARG A 209 4.82 21.49 14.60
C ARG A 209 4.98 22.93 14.15
N ARG A 210 3.90 23.65 13.86
CA ARG A 210 3.95 25.10 13.63
C ARG A 210 4.34 25.87 14.89
N GLU A 211 3.83 25.46 16.05
CA GLU A 211 4.17 26.06 17.33
C GLU A 211 5.58 25.66 17.80
N ARG A 212 5.95 24.39 17.61
CA ARG A 212 7.24 23.81 18.04
C ARG A 212 7.81 22.92 16.93
N PRO A 213 8.54 23.50 15.97
CA PRO A 213 9.16 22.75 14.89
C PRO A 213 10.14 21.70 15.42
N LEU A 214 10.09 20.50 14.85
CA LEU A 214 11.05 19.41 15.11
C LEU A 214 11.85 19.11 13.84
N ASP A 215 12.93 18.33 13.98
CA ASP A 215 13.66 17.81 12.82
C ASP A 215 12.99 16.52 12.31
N ASP A 216 11.76 16.66 11.78
CA ASP A 216 10.92 15.54 11.31
C ASP A 216 10.21 15.82 9.97
N ILE A 217 9.59 14.78 9.39
CA ILE A 217 8.92 14.89 8.09
C ILE A 217 7.77 15.90 8.14
N VAL A 218 7.02 15.95 9.24
CA VAL A 218 5.83 16.80 9.34
C VAL A 218 6.25 18.26 9.23
N THR A 219 7.26 18.65 10.00
CA THR A 219 7.86 19.99 9.93
C THR A 219 8.35 20.31 8.52
N ALA A 220 9.04 19.36 7.86
CA ALA A 220 9.54 19.54 6.49
C ALA A 220 8.41 19.73 5.46
N LEU A 221 7.27 19.05 5.61
CA LEU A 221 6.15 19.10 4.67
C LEU A 221 5.30 20.36 4.78
N ILE A 222 5.10 20.86 6.00
CA ILE A 222 4.25 22.04 6.27
C ILE A 222 5.04 23.36 6.19
N THR A 223 6.36 23.29 6.11
CA THR A 223 7.25 24.46 5.95
C THR A 223 7.57 24.68 4.47
N ALA A 224 7.57 25.95 4.07
CA ALA A 224 7.93 26.36 2.72
C ALA A 224 9.37 25.95 2.38
N ASP A 225 9.57 25.40 1.18
CA ASP A 225 10.90 25.13 0.62
C ASP A 225 11.58 26.40 0.09
N LEU A 226 12.69 26.21 -0.63
CA LEU A 226 13.48 27.29 -1.24
C LEU A 226 12.71 28.06 -2.31
N ASP A 227 11.71 27.44 -2.93
CA ASP A 227 10.84 28.04 -3.94
C ASP A 227 9.57 28.64 -3.31
N GLY A 228 9.42 28.53 -1.99
CA GLY A 228 8.28 29.03 -1.23
C GLY A 228 7.10 28.06 -1.18
N GLU A 229 7.25 26.84 -1.71
CA GLU A 229 6.18 25.85 -1.83
C GLU A 229 6.08 24.98 -0.56
N LYS A 230 4.85 24.67 -0.17
CA LYS A 230 4.52 23.76 0.94
C LYS A 230 3.21 23.05 0.65
N LEU A 231 2.94 22.00 1.43
CA LEU A 231 1.59 21.45 1.47
C LEU A 231 0.65 22.46 2.16
N SER A 232 -0.54 22.64 1.58
CA SER A 232 -1.66 23.22 2.32
C SER A 232 -2.13 22.26 3.41
N ASP A 233 -2.92 22.75 4.35
CA ASP A 233 -3.48 21.96 5.45
C ASP A 233 -4.26 20.74 4.93
N ILE A 234 -5.09 20.95 3.89
CA ILE A 234 -5.85 19.86 3.26
C ILE A 234 -4.92 18.85 2.60
N GLU A 235 -3.93 19.31 1.83
CA GLU A 235 -2.98 18.41 1.14
C GLU A 235 -2.15 17.60 2.13
N PHE A 236 -1.75 18.20 3.26
CA PHE A 236 -1.06 17.50 4.33
C PHE A 236 -1.95 16.43 4.97
N ASN A 237 -3.20 16.75 5.29
CA ASN A 237 -4.13 15.81 5.91
C ASN A 237 -4.46 14.63 4.97
N VAL A 238 -4.69 14.91 3.69
CA VAL A 238 -4.90 13.89 2.65
C VAL A 238 -3.64 13.04 2.46
N PHE A 239 -2.46 13.64 2.51
CA PHE A 239 -1.19 12.90 2.43
C PHE A 239 -0.97 11.96 3.62
N VAL A 240 -1.28 12.40 4.85
CA VAL A 240 -1.22 11.55 6.04
C VAL A 240 -2.17 10.36 5.91
N LEU A 241 -3.40 10.59 5.44
CA LEU A 241 -4.35 9.52 5.18
C LEU A 241 -3.82 8.50 4.15
N LEU A 242 -3.33 8.99 3.00
CA LEU A 242 -2.76 8.15 1.97
C LEU A 242 -1.60 7.30 2.51
N LEU A 243 -0.71 7.90 3.30
CA LEU A 243 0.44 7.22 3.88
C LEU A 243 0.04 6.16 4.91
N SER A 244 -0.96 6.47 5.76
CA SER A 244 -1.48 5.54 6.77
C SER A 244 -2.12 4.28 6.15
N VAL A 245 -2.84 4.45 5.04
CA VAL A 245 -3.45 3.32 4.31
C VAL A 245 -2.39 2.56 3.50
N ALA A 246 -1.69 3.26 2.59
CA ALA A 246 -0.82 2.62 1.61
C ALA A 246 0.41 1.94 2.22
N GLY A 247 0.98 2.50 3.30
CA GLY A 247 2.18 1.97 3.93
C GLY A 247 1.91 0.78 4.87
N ASN A 248 0.66 0.58 5.27
CA ASN A 248 0.31 -0.39 6.30
C ASN A 248 0.09 -1.78 5.71
N GLU A 249 -0.92 -1.94 4.85
CA GLU A 249 -1.29 -3.27 4.35
C GLU A 249 -0.27 -3.88 3.42
N THR A 250 0.31 -3.10 2.51
CA THR A 250 1.29 -3.60 1.53
C THR A 250 2.50 -4.23 2.23
N THR A 251 3.04 -3.55 3.24
CA THR A 251 4.18 -4.04 4.04
C THR A 251 3.76 -5.22 4.92
N ARG A 252 2.58 -5.18 5.55
CA ARG A 252 2.03 -6.29 6.33
C ARG A 252 1.93 -7.55 5.47
N ASN A 253 1.34 -7.44 4.28
CA ASN A 253 1.14 -8.54 3.34
C ASN A 253 2.48 -9.08 2.82
N LEU A 254 3.45 -8.20 2.55
CA LEU A 254 4.82 -8.63 2.19
C LEU A 254 5.47 -9.45 3.31
N ILE A 255 5.35 -9.02 4.57
CA ILE A 255 5.94 -9.73 5.72
C ILE A 255 5.25 -11.08 5.95
N SER A 256 3.92 -11.12 5.95
CA SER A 256 3.15 -12.35 6.15
C SER A 256 3.29 -13.32 4.98
N GLY A 257 3.10 -12.84 3.76
CA GLY A 257 3.25 -13.62 2.54
C GLY A 257 4.68 -14.07 2.29
N GLY A 258 5.67 -13.24 2.61
CA GLY A 258 7.09 -13.60 2.51
C GLY A 258 7.47 -14.71 3.49
N MET A 259 6.98 -14.65 4.73
CA MET A 259 7.16 -15.73 5.70
C MET A 259 6.47 -17.02 5.25
N HIS A 260 5.22 -16.92 4.76
CA HIS A 260 4.49 -18.06 4.23
C HIS A 260 5.22 -18.71 3.04
N ALA A 261 5.72 -17.90 2.09
CA ALA A 261 6.48 -18.39 0.95
C ALA A 261 7.77 -19.12 1.37
N LEU A 262 8.48 -18.62 2.39
CA LEU A 262 9.65 -19.31 2.95
C LEU A 262 9.30 -20.64 3.62
N MET A 263 8.13 -20.74 4.27
CA MET A 263 7.64 -22.00 4.87
C MET A 263 7.27 -23.03 3.80
N GLU A 264 6.68 -22.61 2.69
CA GLU A 264 6.36 -23.46 1.54
C GLU A 264 7.61 -23.88 0.74
N HIS A 265 8.73 -23.16 0.88
CA HIS A 265 10.01 -23.45 0.22
C HIS A 265 11.17 -23.60 1.23
N PRO A 266 11.21 -24.69 2.02
CA PRO A 266 12.21 -24.86 3.08
C PRO A 266 13.66 -24.84 2.58
N ASP A 267 13.92 -25.24 1.34
CA ASP A 267 15.26 -25.18 0.73
C ASP A 267 15.73 -23.74 0.54
N GLN A 268 14.83 -22.81 0.19
CA GLN A 268 15.15 -21.39 0.08
C GLN A 268 15.33 -20.75 1.47
N LEU A 269 14.52 -21.15 2.46
CA LEU A 269 14.69 -20.71 3.84
C LEU A 269 16.06 -21.13 4.42
N GLU A 270 16.44 -22.39 4.25
CA GLU A 270 17.75 -22.87 4.71
C GLU A 270 18.90 -22.19 3.98
N ARG A 271 18.76 -21.94 2.68
CA ARG A 271 19.74 -21.17 1.90
C ARG A 271 19.88 -19.73 2.41
N LEU A 272 18.76 -19.04 2.69
CA LEU A 272 18.77 -17.68 3.24
C LEU A 272 19.41 -17.66 4.64
N LYS A 273 19.10 -18.63 5.50
CA LYS A 273 19.71 -18.74 6.84
C LYS A 273 21.21 -18.99 6.79
N ALA A 274 21.70 -19.70 5.79
CA ALA A 274 23.12 -19.99 5.62
C ALA A 274 23.97 -18.75 5.25
N ASP A 275 23.38 -17.76 4.58
CA ASP A 275 24.04 -16.50 4.22
C ASP A 275 23.07 -15.31 4.25
N LEU A 276 22.57 -15.00 5.46
CA LEU A 276 21.56 -13.97 5.65
C LEU A 276 22.03 -12.59 5.13
N PRO A 277 23.24 -12.09 5.46
CA PRO A 277 23.69 -10.80 4.96
C PRO A 277 23.91 -10.74 3.45
N GLY A 278 24.36 -11.84 2.84
CA GLY A 278 24.63 -11.90 1.40
C GLY A 278 23.37 -12.07 0.54
N LEU A 279 22.28 -12.61 1.10
CA LEU A 279 21.07 -12.95 0.35
C LEU A 279 19.84 -12.11 0.69
N MET A 280 19.85 -11.36 1.80
CA MET A 280 18.66 -10.62 2.26
C MET A 280 18.11 -9.65 1.21
N GLU A 281 18.96 -8.89 0.53
CA GLU A 281 18.51 -7.92 -0.50
C GLU A 281 17.75 -8.63 -1.63
N THR A 282 18.32 -9.70 -2.18
CA THR A 282 17.66 -10.48 -3.25
C THR A 282 16.44 -11.26 -2.76
N ALA A 283 16.43 -11.66 -1.49
CA ALA A 283 15.26 -12.33 -0.91
C ALA A 283 14.08 -11.37 -0.77
N VAL A 284 14.33 -10.13 -0.34
CA VAL A 284 13.30 -9.08 -0.28
C VAL A 284 12.77 -8.75 -1.67
N ASP A 285 13.64 -8.61 -2.68
CA ASP A 285 13.22 -8.38 -4.06
C ASP A 285 12.33 -9.52 -4.60
N GLU A 286 12.67 -10.77 -4.29
CA GLU A 286 11.88 -11.92 -4.72
C GLU A 286 10.56 -12.03 -3.96
N MET A 287 10.53 -11.68 -2.67
CA MET A 287 9.27 -11.57 -1.91
C MET A 287 8.36 -10.50 -2.52
N LEU A 288 8.88 -9.33 -2.87
CA LEU A 288 8.13 -8.25 -3.54
C LEU A 288 7.56 -8.68 -4.91
N ARG A 289 8.20 -9.64 -5.58
CA ARG A 289 7.77 -10.16 -6.88
C ARG A 289 6.77 -11.32 -6.75
N PHE A 290 6.87 -12.11 -5.68
CA PHE A 290 6.16 -13.38 -5.53
C PHE A 290 4.87 -13.26 -4.73
N VAL A 291 4.88 -12.44 -3.68
CA VAL A 291 3.74 -12.15 -2.79
C VAL A 291 2.84 -11.11 -3.46
#